data_AF-A0A7J7KRD5-F1
#
_entry.id   AF-A0A7J7KRD5-F1
#
_cell.length_a   1.000
_cell.length_b   1.000
_cell.length_c   1.000
_cell.angle_alpha   90.00
_cell.angle_beta   90.00
_cell.angle_gamma   90.00
#
_symmetry.space_group_name_H-M   'P 1'
#
loop_
_entity.id
_entity.type
_entity.pdbx_description
1 polymer ?
#
loop_
_entity_poly.entity_id
_entity_poly.type
_entity_poly.pdbx_seq_one_letter_code
_entity_poly.pdbx_strand_id
1 'polypeptide(L)'
;MEVETSLSRTVNFDIELSNLYTNLIQIASKLRTNSVNSEAAIDEMLSMSYFFFTLGPLSRGSASVGLSTLMGMLLSIDMEVMMSFPAGKMLDMEATLAGGRAEFLFSVKHWFKLGSMISPITTLPLVSNTFPTVRSLLELLSNVDDIECDDGFL
;
A
#
# COMPACT_ATOMS: atom_id res chain seq x y z
N MET A 1 -15.82 28.78 18.17
CA MET A 1 -14.89 27.74 17.67
C MET A 1 -13.83 28.49 16.90
N GLU A 2 -12.72 28.83 17.57
CA GLU A 2 -11.65 29.62 16.96
C GLU A 2 -10.99 28.80 15.85
N VAL A 3 -11.08 29.31 14.63
CA VAL A 3 -10.36 28.77 13.48
C VAL A 3 -8.91 29.19 13.68
N GLU A 4 -8.14 28.33 14.34
CA GLU A 4 -6.68 28.49 14.44
C GLU A 4 -6.10 28.67 13.03
N THR A 5 -5.21 29.65 12.93
CA THR A 5 -4.62 30.15 11.70
C THR A 5 -3.98 29.02 10.89
N SER A 6 -4.24 29.00 9.57
CA SER A 6 -3.79 27.95 8.64
C SER A 6 -2.28 27.65 8.71
N LEU A 7 -1.46 28.61 9.13
CA LEU A 7 -0.01 28.45 9.28
C LEU A 7 0.41 27.60 10.49
N SER A 8 -0.15 27.83 11.69
CA SER A 8 0.24 27.09 12.89
C SER A 8 -0.15 25.61 12.78
N ARG A 9 -1.31 25.33 12.17
CA ARG A 9 -1.73 23.96 11.87
C ARG A 9 -0.80 23.28 10.88
N THR A 10 -0.38 23.96 9.83
CA THR A 10 0.56 23.41 8.83
C THR A 10 1.89 23.02 9.49
N VAL A 11 2.40 23.83 10.42
CA VAL A 11 3.63 23.51 11.18
C VAL A 11 3.44 22.29 12.07
N ASN A 12 2.30 22.17 12.78
CA ASN A 12 2.02 21.00 13.60
C ASN A 12 1.92 19.72 12.75
N PHE A 13 1.32 19.80 11.57
CA PHE A 13 1.27 18.67 10.63
C PHE A 13 2.66 18.26 10.15
N ASP A 14 3.54 19.20 9.83
CA ASP A 14 4.91 18.90 9.39
C ASP A 14 5.72 18.14 10.46
N ILE A 15 5.59 18.57 11.72
CA ILE A 15 6.19 17.89 12.87
C ILE A 15 5.63 16.47 13.02
N GLU A 16 4.30 16.33 12.95
CA GLU A 16 3.63 15.04 13.08
C GLU A 16 3.99 14.08 11.95
N LEU A 17 4.05 14.56 10.71
CA LEU A 17 4.46 13.79 9.53
C LEU A 17 5.91 13.34 9.63
N SER A 18 6.80 14.23 10.10
CA SER A 18 8.23 13.93 10.30
C SER A 18 8.42 12.84 11.36
N ASN A 19 7.63 12.88 12.43
CA ASN A 19 7.64 11.85 13.47
C ASN A 19 7.15 10.50 12.92
N LEU A 20 6.03 10.48 12.21
CA LEU A 20 5.50 9.27 11.56
C LEU A 20 6.53 8.66 10.59
N TYR A 21 7.17 9.49 9.77
CA TYR A 21 8.18 9.03 8.83
C TYR A 21 9.38 8.40 9.53
N THR A 22 9.85 9.01 10.62
CA THR A 22 10.95 8.48 11.43
C THR A 22 10.58 7.14 12.07
N ASN A 23 9.35 7.02 12.60
CA ASN A 23 8.82 5.78 13.14
C ASN A 23 8.73 4.68 12.07
N LEU A 24 8.25 5.02 10.86
CA LEU A 24 8.18 4.09 9.73
C LEU A 24 9.56 3.57 9.34
N ILE A 25 10.59 4.42 9.26
CA ILE A 25 11.96 3.99 8.98
C ILE A 25 12.44 3.03 10.08
N GLN A 26 12.17 3.35 11.34
CA GLN A 26 12.57 2.50 12.45
C GLN A 26 11.87 1.14 12.38
N ILE A 27 10.57 1.11 12.10
CA ILE A 27 9.79 -0.11 11.91
C ILE A 27 10.33 -0.92 10.72
N ALA A 28 10.56 -0.28 9.57
CA ALA A 28 11.11 -0.92 8.38
C ALA A 28 12.49 -1.55 8.64
N SER A 29 13.37 -0.85 9.37
CA SER A 29 14.68 -1.39 9.76
C SER A 29 14.57 -2.64 10.65
N LYS A 30 13.54 -2.69 11.52
CA LYS A 30 13.29 -3.80 12.43
C LYS A 30 12.58 -4.97 11.76
N LEU A 31 11.70 -4.71 10.79
CA LEU A 31 11.07 -5.72 9.93
C LEU A 31 12.12 -6.50 9.14
N ARG A 32 13.15 -5.82 8.61
CA ARG A 32 14.32 -6.47 7.98
C ARG A 32 15.06 -7.41 8.93
N THR A 33 14.94 -7.21 10.25
CA THR A 33 15.55 -8.05 11.29
C THR A 33 14.57 -9.05 11.94
N ASN A 34 13.40 -9.30 11.33
CA ASN A 34 12.37 -10.27 11.74
C ASN A 34 11.78 -10.08 13.15
N SER A 35 11.76 -8.85 13.69
CA SER A 35 11.38 -8.61 15.11
C SER A 35 10.10 -7.79 15.34
N VAL A 36 9.36 -7.40 14.29
CA VAL A 36 8.21 -6.49 14.44
C VAL A 36 6.89 -7.10 14.00
N ASN A 37 5.85 -6.79 14.78
CA ASN A 37 4.45 -7.07 14.50
C ASN A 37 3.99 -6.33 13.24
N SER A 38 3.62 -7.05 12.19
CA SER A 38 3.18 -6.49 10.90
C SER A 38 2.01 -5.50 11.05
N GLU A 39 1.14 -5.68 12.04
CA GLU A 39 0.00 -4.81 12.30
C GLU A 39 0.38 -3.37 12.69
N ALA A 40 1.43 -3.20 13.50
CA ALA A 40 1.87 -1.86 13.90
C ALA A 40 2.48 -1.09 12.71
N ALA A 41 3.11 -1.80 11.79
CA ALA A 41 3.61 -1.22 10.55
C ALA A 41 2.47 -0.75 9.64
N ILE A 42 1.41 -1.56 9.52
CA ILE A 42 0.22 -1.22 8.73
C ILE A 42 -0.48 0.02 9.29
N ASP A 43 -0.65 0.11 10.61
CA ASP A 43 -1.30 1.25 11.25
C ASP A 43 -0.52 2.55 10.99
N GLU A 44 0.81 2.50 11.04
CA GLU A 44 1.66 3.66 10.76
C GLU A 44 1.65 4.04 9.27
N MET A 45 1.66 3.05 8.35
CA MET A 45 1.56 3.27 6.90
C MET A 45 0.21 3.87 6.49
N LEU A 46 -0.88 3.42 7.13
CA LEU A 46 -2.22 3.99 6.94
C LEU A 46 -2.29 5.41 7.49
N SER A 47 -1.65 5.67 8.63
CA SER A 47 -1.58 7.01 9.21
C SER A 47 -0.82 7.98 8.30
N MET A 48 0.26 7.54 7.66
CA MET A 48 0.99 8.33 6.66
C MET A 48 0.10 8.62 5.44
N SER A 49 -0.64 7.61 4.98
CA SER A 49 -1.53 7.73 3.81
C SER A 49 -2.72 8.66 4.09
N TYR A 50 -3.26 8.65 5.32
CA TYR A 50 -4.29 9.58 5.76
C TYR A 50 -3.87 11.04 5.56
N PHE A 51 -2.65 11.40 5.94
CA PHE A 51 -2.13 12.75 5.73
C PHE A 51 -1.98 13.08 4.25
N PHE A 52 -1.52 12.12 3.44
CA PHE A 52 -1.39 12.32 2.00
C PHE A 52 -2.75 12.61 1.33
N PHE A 53 -3.79 11.86 1.69
CA PHE A 53 -5.14 12.07 1.15
C PHE A 53 -5.79 13.35 1.66
N THR A 54 -5.61 13.68 2.94
CA THR A 54 -6.17 14.91 3.53
C THR A 54 -5.51 16.17 2.98
N LEU A 55 -4.18 16.14 2.78
CA LEU A 55 -3.43 17.29 2.27
C LEU A 55 -3.58 17.46 0.75
N GLY A 56 -3.74 16.36 0.00
CA GLY A 56 -3.83 16.39 -1.46
C GLY A 56 -2.70 17.20 -2.10
N PRO A 57 -1.41 16.85 -1.87
CA PRO A 57 -0.28 17.73 -2.21
C PRO A 57 -0.08 17.95 -3.72
N LEU A 58 -0.74 17.18 -4.57
CA LEU A 58 -0.64 17.27 -6.03
C LEU A 58 -1.87 17.98 -6.57
N SER A 59 -1.68 18.87 -7.56
CA SER A 59 -2.79 19.59 -8.20
C SER A 59 -3.84 18.66 -8.82
N ARG A 60 -3.44 17.45 -9.24
CA ARG A 60 -4.32 16.39 -9.75
C ARG A 60 -3.75 15.01 -9.42
N GLY A 61 -4.64 14.05 -9.15
CA GLY A 61 -4.27 12.64 -9.04
C GLY A 61 -3.69 12.19 -7.70
N SER A 62 -3.78 12.99 -6.63
CA SER A 62 -3.36 12.58 -5.28
C SER A 62 -3.99 11.26 -4.84
N ALA A 63 -5.26 11.00 -5.16
CA ALA A 63 -5.92 9.74 -4.81
C ALA A 63 -5.19 8.51 -5.40
N SER A 64 -4.83 8.56 -6.69
CA SER A 64 -4.14 7.46 -7.37
C SER A 64 -2.71 7.27 -6.86
N VAL A 65 -1.95 8.36 -6.71
CA VAL A 65 -0.56 8.28 -6.22
C VAL A 65 -0.52 7.80 -4.76
N GLY A 66 -1.45 8.27 -3.92
CA GLY A 66 -1.54 7.85 -2.53
C GLY A 66 -1.85 6.36 -2.40
N LEU A 67 -2.79 5.86 -3.20
CA LEU A 67 -3.13 4.44 -3.24
C LEU A 67 -1.95 3.57 -3.69
N SER A 68 -1.28 3.95 -4.78
CA SER A 68 -0.12 3.22 -5.29
C SER A 68 1.03 3.20 -4.29
N THR A 69 1.26 4.31 -3.58
CA THR A 69 2.30 4.40 -2.55
C THR A 69 1.97 3.51 -1.35
N LEU A 70 0.72 3.52 -0.87
CA LEU A 70 0.26 2.64 0.20
C LEU A 70 0.42 1.16 -0.20
N MET A 71 0.02 0.81 -1.42
CA MET A 71 0.20 -0.55 -1.94
C MET A 71 1.67 -0.96 -2.01
N GLY A 72 2.54 -0.10 -2.54
CA GLY A 72 3.98 -0.37 -2.58
C GLY A 72 4.60 -0.54 -1.19
N MET A 73 4.15 0.26 -0.22
CA MET A 73 4.56 0.14 1.18
C MET A 73 4.15 -1.20 1.80
N LEU A 74 2.90 -1.63 1.59
CA LEU A 74 2.42 -2.91 2.12
C LEU A 74 3.11 -4.12 1.45
N LEU A 75 3.27 -4.08 0.12
CA LEU A 75 4.00 -5.10 -0.63
C LEU A 75 5.48 -5.21 -0.22
N SER A 76 6.08 -4.10 0.23
CA SER A 76 7.46 -4.09 0.73
C SER A 76 7.64 -4.89 2.03
N ILE A 77 6.56 -5.25 2.72
CA ILE A 77 6.58 -6.08 3.93
C ILE A 77 6.14 -7.53 3.61
N ASP A 78 6.22 -7.95 2.35
CA ASP A 78 5.76 -9.27 1.88
C ASP A 78 4.30 -9.58 2.25
N MET A 79 3.48 -8.54 2.44
CA MET A 79 2.05 -8.66 2.67
C MET A 79 1.30 -8.58 1.34
N GLU A 80 0.56 -9.63 1.03
CA GLU A 80 -0.33 -9.64 -0.12
C GLU A 80 -1.61 -8.89 0.26
N VAL A 81 -1.85 -7.79 -0.43
CA VAL A 81 -2.96 -6.89 -0.13
C VAL A 81 -4.08 -7.15 -1.11
N MET A 82 -5.10 -7.89 -0.66
CA MET A 82 -6.38 -7.90 -1.36
C MET A 82 -7.25 -6.77 -0.81
N MET A 83 -7.32 -5.66 -1.55
CA MET A 83 -8.25 -4.57 -1.25
C MET A 83 -9.65 -4.95 -1.73
N SER A 84 -10.59 -5.02 -0.80
CA SER A 84 -12.01 -5.17 -1.08
C SER A 84 -12.72 -3.88 -0.69
N PHE A 85 -12.80 -2.93 -1.62
CA PHE A 85 -13.55 -1.69 -1.38
C PHE A 85 -15.05 -1.97 -1.30
N PRO A 86 -15.74 -1.52 -0.25
CA PRO A 86 -17.20 -1.54 -0.22
C PRO A 86 -17.76 -0.72 -1.40
N ALA A 87 -18.88 -1.16 -1.96
CA ALA A 87 -19.52 -0.45 -3.07
C ALA A 87 -19.80 1.02 -2.69
N GLY A 88 -19.33 1.96 -3.50
CA GLY A 88 -19.51 3.40 -3.29
C GLY A 88 -18.59 4.04 -2.25
N LYS A 89 -17.60 3.31 -1.70
CA LYS A 89 -16.58 3.88 -0.81
C LYS A 89 -15.26 4.08 -1.54
N MET A 90 -14.64 5.24 -1.33
CA MET A 90 -13.31 5.57 -1.84
C MET A 90 -12.39 5.93 -0.69
N LEU A 91 -11.13 5.50 -0.77
CA LEU A 91 -10.15 5.65 0.31
C LEU A 91 -9.84 7.11 0.65
N ASP A 92 -9.69 7.94 -0.37
CA ASP A 92 -9.43 9.37 -0.26
C ASP A 92 -10.61 10.13 0.34
N MET A 93 -11.84 9.77 -0.05
CA MET A 93 -13.06 10.33 0.54
C MET A 93 -13.23 9.92 2.00
N GLU A 94 -12.95 8.66 2.35
CA GLU A 94 -13.01 8.22 3.75
C GLU A 94 -11.96 8.93 4.60
N ALA A 95 -10.75 9.16 4.09
CA ALA A 95 -9.72 9.93 4.78
C ALA A 95 -10.14 11.39 5.00
N THR A 96 -10.75 12.02 3.98
CA THR A 96 -11.19 13.42 4.04
C THR A 96 -12.39 13.62 4.96
N LEU A 97 -13.28 12.62 5.05
CA LEU A 97 -14.50 12.67 5.84
C LEU A 97 -14.32 12.16 7.28
N ALA A 98 -13.23 11.44 7.56
CA ALA A 98 -12.94 10.97 8.90
C ALA A 98 -12.68 12.14 9.88
N GLY A 99 -13.19 12.03 11.10
CA GLY A 99 -12.95 13.01 12.16
C GLY A 99 -11.53 12.96 12.72
N GLY A 100 -10.76 11.93 12.37
CA GLY A 100 -9.34 11.81 12.67
C GLY A 100 -8.72 10.49 12.22
N ARG A 101 -7.41 10.36 12.45
CA ARG A 101 -6.61 9.20 12.04
C ARG A 101 -7.14 7.88 12.58
N ALA A 102 -7.51 7.83 13.85
CA ALA A 102 -7.97 6.59 14.49
C ALA A 102 -9.28 6.05 13.88
N GLU A 103 -10.20 6.94 13.51
CA GLU A 103 -11.46 6.58 12.86
C GLU A 103 -11.24 6.07 11.43
N PHE A 104 -10.32 6.72 10.70
CA PHE A 104 -9.89 6.27 9.40
C PHE A 104 -9.24 4.89 9.46
N LEU A 105 -8.29 4.67 10.38
CA LEU A 105 -7.64 3.37 10.57
C LEU A 105 -8.67 2.28 10.84
N PHE A 106 -9.62 2.50 11.75
CA PHE A 106 -10.68 1.53 12.03
C PHE A 106 -11.55 1.21 10.80
N SER A 107 -11.88 2.23 10.01
CA SER A 107 -12.73 2.11 8.83
C SER A 107 -12.01 1.49 7.63
N VAL A 108 -10.69 1.61 7.51
CA VAL A 108 -9.99 1.09 6.34
C VAL A 108 -9.29 -0.23 6.64
N LYS A 109 -8.94 -0.52 7.90
CA LYS A 109 -8.29 -1.78 8.28
C LYS A 109 -9.11 -3.01 7.90
N HIS A 110 -10.44 -2.92 7.90
CA HIS A 110 -11.32 -4.02 7.46
C HIS A 110 -11.46 -4.15 5.94
N TRP A 111 -11.00 -3.17 5.14
CA TRP A 111 -10.98 -3.24 3.67
C TRP A 111 -9.78 -4.00 3.14
N PHE A 112 -8.70 -4.07 3.92
CA PHE A 112 -7.52 -4.86 3.60
C PHE A 112 -7.70 -6.27 4.14
N LYS A 113 -7.88 -7.24 3.23
CA LYS A 113 -7.62 -8.63 3.57
C LYS A 113 -6.11 -8.83 3.49
N LEU A 114 -5.46 -8.75 4.64
CA LEU A 114 -4.03 -8.98 4.78
C LEU A 114 -3.79 -10.50 4.78
N GLY A 115 -3.36 -11.02 3.65
CA GLY A 115 -2.81 -12.37 3.53
C GLY A 115 -1.29 -12.31 3.60
N SER A 116 -0.67 -13.26 4.31
CA SER A 116 0.74 -13.59 4.02
C SER A 116 0.78 -14.20 2.62
N MET A 117 1.79 -13.87 1.80
CA MET A 117 1.92 -14.38 0.41
C MET A 117 1.45 -15.83 0.29
N ILE A 118 0.58 -16.07 -0.70
CA ILE A 118 -0.01 -17.39 -1.00
C ILE A 118 1.05 -18.49 -1.25
N SER A 119 2.29 -18.12 -1.57
CA SER A 119 3.44 -19.03 -1.56
C SER A 119 4.76 -18.26 -1.50
N PRO A 120 5.71 -18.60 -0.61
CA PRO A 120 7.01 -17.96 -0.61
C PRO A 120 7.71 -18.25 -1.95
N ILE A 121 8.43 -17.27 -2.50
CA ILE A 121 9.11 -17.38 -3.81
C ILE A 121 10.06 -18.60 -3.87
N THR A 122 10.50 -19.09 -2.70
CA THR A 122 11.32 -20.30 -2.55
C THR A 122 10.61 -21.60 -2.96
N THR A 123 9.28 -21.63 -3.01
CA THR A 123 8.52 -22.81 -3.50
C THR A 123 8.37 -22.80 -5.02
N LEU A 124 8.67 -21.69 -5.69
CA LEU A 124 8.67 -21.65 -7.15
C LEU A 124 9.92 -22.37 -7.68
N PRO A 125 9.77 -23.21 -8.71
CA PRO A 125 10.91 -23.90 -9.30
C PRO A 125 11.86 -22.88 -9.92
N LEU A 126 13.16 -23.13 -9.78
CA LEU A 126 14.18 -22.31 -10.44
C LEU A 126 13.91 -22.26 -11.95
N VAL A 127 14.04 -21.07 -12.53
CA VAL A 127 13.88 -20.86 -13.98
C VAL A 127 14.82 -21.77 -14.76
N SER A 128 16.04 -22.01 -14.24
CA SER A 128 17.01 -22.95 -14.82
C SER A 128 16.54 -24.41 -14.84
N ASN A 129 15.73 -24.82 -13.85
CA ASN A 129 15.21 -26.17 -13.77
C ASN A 129 13.99 -26.36 -14.68
N THR A 130 13.24 -25.29 -14.91
CA THR A 130 12.03 -25.30 -15.74
C THR A 130 12.36 -25.10 -17.22
N PHE A 131 13.38 -24.29 -17.53
CA PHE A 131 13.82 -23.96 -18.89
C PHE A 131 15.33 -24.21 -19.04
N PRO A 132 15.73 -25.42 -19.46
CA PRO A 132 17.14 -25.79 -19.55
C PRO A 132 17.88 -25.13 -20.71
N THR A 133 17.17 -24.59 -21.71
CA THR A 133 17.79 -23.92 -22.88
C THR A 133 17.21 -22.53 -23.11
N VAL A 134 18.07 -21.61 -23.58
CA VAL A 134 17.65 -20.25 -23.98
C VAL A 134 16.57 -20.29 -25.06
N ARG A 135 16.62 -21.30 -25.95
CA ARG A 135 15.64 -21.49 -27.02
C ARG A 135 14.23 -21.76 -26.48
N SER A 136 14.09 -22.63 -25.48
CA SER A 136 12.79 -22.93 -24.85
C SER A 136 12.20 -21.71 -24.14
N LEU A 137 13.04 -20.88 -23.54
CA LEU A 137 12.63 -19.61 -22.94
C LEU A 137 12.17 -18.62 -24.03
N LEU A 138 12.89 -18.55 -25.15
CA LEU A 138 12.58 -17.67 -26.27
C LEU A 138 11.28 -18.08 -26.99
N GLU A 139 11.06 -19.38 -27.20
CA GLU A 139 9.83 -19.93 -27.79
C GLU A 139 8.61 -19.63 -26.92
N LEU A 140 8.73 -19.70 -25.59
CA LEU A 140 7.63 -19.37 -24.68
C LEU A 140 7.34 -17.87 -24.67
N LEU A 141 8.36 -17.01 -24.64
CA LEU A 141 8.18 -15.56 -24.71
C LEU A 141 7.66 -15.10 -26.07
N SER A 142 7.98 -15.81 -27.15
CA SER A 142 7.48 -15.50 -28.49
C SER A 142 6.05 -15.95 -28.74
N ASN A 143 5.53 -16.91 -27.94
CA ASN A 143 4.15 -17.41 -28.05
C ASN A 143 3.15 -16.63 -27.16
N VAL A 144 3.54 -15.45 -26.66
CA VAL A 144 2.67 -14.59 -25.83
C VAL A 144 1.51 -13.98 -26.62
N ASP A 145 1.54 -14.07 -27.96
CA ASP A 145 0.46 -13.58 -28.83
C ASP A 145 -0.83 -14.44 -28.77
N ASP A 146 -0.79 -15.63 -28.17
CA ASP A 146 -1.95 -16.55 -28.06
C ASP A 146 -2.58 -16.60 -26.64
N ILE A 147 -2.30 -15.63 -25.77
CA ILE A 147 -3.07 -15.46 -24.53
C ILE A 147 -4.38 -14.77 -24.91
N GLU A 148 -5.42 -15.55 -25.20
CA GLU A 148 -6.80 -15.07 -25.18
C GLU A 148 -7.01 -14.32 -23.86
N CYS A 149 -7.20 -13.00 -23.94
CA CYS A 149 -7.79 -12.24 -22.86
C CYS A 149 -9.19 -12.84 -22.62
N ASP A 150 -9.31 -13.67 -21.59
CA ASP A 150 -10.62 -14.04 -21.06
C ASP A 150 -11.24 -12.76 -20.48
N ASP A 151 -12.11 -12.14 -21.30
CA ASP A 151 -12.91 -10.97 -20.95
C ASP A 151 -13.92 -11.36 -19.86
N GLY A 152 -13.41 -11.47 -18.63
CA GLY A 152 -14.15 -11.98 -17.47
C GLY A 152 -13.98 -11.13 -16.21
N PHE A 153 -13.92 -9.80 -16.35
CA PHE A 153 -14.10 -8.87 -15.23
C PHE A 153 -15.14 -7.81 -15.60
N LEU A 154 -16.41 -8.15 -15.34
CA LEU A 154 -17.53 -7.24 -15.12
C LEU A 154 -18.12 -7.53 -13.74
#